data_AF-A0A8T4NHS4-F1
#
_entry.id   AF-A0A8T4NHS4-F1
#
_cell.length_a   1.000
_cell.length_b   1.000
_cell.length_c   1.000
_cell.angle_alpha   90.00
_cell.angle_beta   90.00
_cell.angle_gamma   90.00
#
_symmetry.space_group_name_H-M   'P 1'
#
loop_
_entity.id
_entity.type
_entity.pdbx_description
1 polymer ?
#
loop_
_entity_poly.entity_id
_entity_poly.type
_entity_poly.pdbx_seq_one_letter_code
_entity_poly.pdbx_strand_id
1 'polypeptide(L)'
;MAKIPQGKKTLVPRTKVNSEGKIAYSESFQAWNTLKLKKELFSEFPQLKEKRSKFSYELVYYRDSKEFEKAVREMVKGEGGAMPLLLWIFKEE
;
A
#
# COMPACT_ATOMS: atom_id res chain seq x y z
N MET A 1 10.12 -2.37 12.78
CA MET A 1 10.95 -1.59 11.84
C MET A 1 10.55 -2.00 10.43
N ALA A 2 9.86 -1.14 9.68
CA ALA A 2 9.61 -1.39 8.26
C ALA A 2 10.91 -1.07 7.51
N LYS A 3 11.79 -2.06 7.37
CA LYS A 3 12.94 -1.93 6.46
C LYS A 3 12.38 -2.07 5.06
N ILE A 4 12.47 -1.02 4.24
CA ILE A 4 12.23 -1.16 2.79
C ILE A 4 13.19 -2.28 2.33
N PRO A 5 12.67 -3.42 1.81
CA PRO A 5 13.53 -4.54 1.44
C PRO A 5 14.55 -4.06 0.39
N GLN A 6 15.83 -4.33 0.61
CA GLN A 6 16.90 -3.98 -0.35
C GLN A 6 16.51 -4.52 -1.73
N GLY A 7 16.35 -3.62 -2.71
CA GLY A 7 15.96 -3.95 -4.08
C GLY A 7 14.48 -3.73 -4.46
N LYS A 8 13.59 -3.36 -3.52
CA LYS A 8 12.20 -2.97 -3.84
C LYS A 8 12.08 -1.45 -3.97
N LYS A 9 11.57 -0.97 -5.10
CA LYS A 9 11.21 0.44 -5.29
C LYS A 9 9.73 0.65 -4.98
N THR A 10 9.44 1.59 -4.10
CA THR A 10 8.05 2.01 -3.81
C THR A 10 7.47 2.71 -5.03
N LEU A 11 6.22 2.38 -5.37
CA LEU A 11 5.49 3.06 -6.42
C LEU A 11 5.00 4.43 -5.90
N VAL A 12 5.21 5.47 -6.70
CA VAL A 12 4.78 6.84 -6.37
C VAL A 12 3.66 7.24 -7.34
N PRO A 13 2.50 7.69 -6.85
CA PRO A 13 1.44 8.18 -7.72
C PRO A 13 1.82 9.52 -8.34
N ARG A 14 1.22 9.85 -9.48
CA ARG A 14 1.38 11.18 -10.10
C ARG A 14 0.73 12.30 -9.28
N THR A 15 -0.40 12.00 -8.64
CA THR A 15 -1.17 12.95 -7.82
C THR A 15 -1.70 12.29 -6.55
N LYS A 16 -2.21 13.09 -5.59
CA LYS A 16 -2.88 12.53 -4.41
C LYS A 16 -4.18 11.86 -4.85
N VAL A 17 -4.31 10.57 -4.55
CA VAL A 17 -5.51 9.77 -4.87
C VAL A 17 -6.24 9.44 -3.58
N ASN A 18 -7.49 9.86 -3.48
CA ASN A 18 -8.40 9.41 -2.44
C ASN A 18 -9.42 8.46 -3.10
N SER A 19 -9.56 7.24 -2.58
CA SER A 19 -10.54 6.28 -3.07
C SER A 19 -11.12 5.51 -1.90
N GLU A 20 -12.46 5.39 -1.86
CA GLU A 20 -13.21 4.66 -0.85
C GLU A 20 -13.91 3.46 -1.47
N GLY A 21 -14.13 2.38 -0.72
CA GLY A 21 -14.84 1.21 -1.23
C GLY A 21 -15.04 0.15 -0.17
N LYS A 22 -15.86 -0.85 -0.50
CA LYS A 22 -16.15 -1.97 0.39
C LYS A 22 -15.06 -3.03 0.30
N ILE A 23 -14.63 -3.53 1.44
CA ILE A 23 -13.74 -4.70 1.54
C ILE A 23 -14.64 -5.92 1.74
N ALA A 24 -14.69 -6.80 0.75
CA ALA A 24 -15.37 -8.09 0.87
C ALA A 24 -14.34 -9.19 1.13
N TYR A 25 -14.58 -9.99 2.15
CA TYR A 25 -13.81 -11.20 2.45
C TYR A 25 -14.59 -12.43 2.00
N SER A 26 -13.94 -13.38 1.33
CA SER A 26 -14.55 -14.63 0.91
C SER A 26 -13.54 -15.76 1.10
N GLU A 27 -13.79 -16.62 2.09
CA GLU A 27 -12.90 -17.75 2.45
C GLU A 27 -12.75 -18.78 1.33
N SER A 28 -13.76 -18.88 0.47
CA SER A 28 -13.80 -19.80 -0.68
C SER A 28 -12.84 -19.41 -1.81
N PHE A 29 -12.41 -18.15 -1.88
CA PHE A 29 -11.31 -17.76 -2.75
C PHE A 29 -10.02 -18.01 -1.96
N GLN A 30 -9.09 -18.80 -2.51
CA GLN A 30 -7.75 -19.08 -1.96
C GLN A 30 -6.85 -17.81 -1.87
N ALA A 31 -7.43 -16.64 -1.67
CA ALA A 31 -6.89 -15.30 -1.84
C ALA A 31 -6.27 -14.75 -0.55
N TRP A 32 -5.39 -15.51 0.10
CA TRP A 32 -4.70 -15.02 1.29
C TRP A 32 -3.65 -13.92 0.97
N ASN A 33 -3.34 -13.72 -0.30
CA ASN A 33 -2.23 -12.87 -0.75
C ASN A 33 -2.56 -11.96 -1.96
N THR A 34 -3.83 -11.85 -2.38
CA THR A 34 -4.20 -11.03 -3.55
C THR A 34 -5.12 -9.88 -3.16
N LEU A 35 -4.57 -8.67 -3.10
CA LEU A 35 -5.34 -7.43 -2.94
C LEU A 35 -5.83 -6.95 -4.32
N LYS A 36 -7.16 -6.81 -4.49
CA LYS A 36 -7.74 -6.23 -5.72
C LYS A 36 -7.80 -4.71 -5.61
N LEU A 37 -7.13 -4.01 -6.53
CA LEU A 37 -7.12 -2.55 -6.59
C LEU A 37 -8.18 -2.04 -7.57
N LYS A 38 -8.76 -0.87 -7.30
CA LYS A 38 -9.68 -0.20 -8.23
C LYS A 38 -8.97 0.21 -9.53
N LYS A 39 -9.75 0.28 -10.62
CA LYS A 39 -9.26 0.71 -11.95
C LYS A 39 -8.64 2.11 -11.95
N GLU A 40 -9.15 3.02 -11.11
CA GLU A 40 -8.64 4.39 -10.94
C GLU A 40 -7.19 4.43 -10.50
N LEU A 41 -6.74 3.50 -9.66
CA LEU A 41 -5.33 3.43 -9.26
C LEU A 41 -4.40 3.16 -10.46
N PHE A 42 -4.88 2.51 -11.52
CA PHE A 42 -4.07 2.26 -12.71
C PHE A 42 -3.91 3.50 -13.61
N SER A 43 -4.70 4.58 -13.45
CA SER A 43 -4.39 5.85 -14.13
C SER A 43 -3.21 6.55 -13.45
N GLU A 44 -3.14 6.45 -12.12
CA GLU A 44 -2.17 7.17 -11.29
C GLU A 44 -0.86 6.41 -11.11
N PHE A 45 -0.91 5.09 -11.24
CA PHE A 45 0.25 4.19 -11.25
C PHE A 45 0.37 3.46 -12.60
N PRO A 46 0.83 4.15 -13.67
CA PRO A 46 0.97 3.52 -15.00
C PRO A 46 1.83 2.26 -15.00
N GLN A 47 2.80 2.18 -14.07
CA GLN A 47 3.67 1.02 -13.88
C GLN A 47 2.87 -0.26 -13.61
N LEU A 48 1.71 -0.17 -12.93
CA LEU A 48 0.83 -1.32 -12.67
C LEU A 48 0.18 -1.91 -13.95
N LYS A 49 0.22 -1.18 -15.08
CA LYS A 49 -0.28 -1.68 -16.38
C LYS A 49 0.75 -2.50 -17.14
N GLU A 50 1.99 -2.58 -16.65
CA GLU A 50 3.07 -3.32 -17.31
C GLU A 50 2.84 -4.84 -17.19
N LYS A 51 2.43 -5.47 -18.30
CA LYS A 51 2.02 -6.88 -18.36
C LYS A 51 3.08 -7.90 -17.92
N ARG A 52 4.36 -7.51 -17.82
CA ARG A 52 5.50 -8.39 -17.47
C ARG A 52 6.13 -8.06 -16.12
N SER A 53 5.61 -7.07 -15.41
CA SER A 53 6.16 -6.61 -14.14
C SER A 53 5.57 -7.39 -12.98
N LYS A 54 6.41 -7.79 -12.02
CA LYS A 54 5.99 -8.47 -10.80
C LYS A 54 5.86 -7.45 -9.68
N PHE A 55 4.68 -7.35 -9.09
CA PHE A 55 4.42 -6.46 -7.95
C PHE A 55 4.19 -7.29 -6.69
N SER A 56 4.63 -6.76 -5.55
CA SER A 56 4.38 -7.33 -4.23
C SER A 56 3.99 -6.21 -3.29
N TYR A 57 3.21 -6.51 -2.27
CA TYR A 57 2.83 -5.56 -1.24
C TYR A 57 3.27 -6.06 0.14
N GLU A 58 3.40 -5.13 1.08
CA GLU A 58 3.61 -5.39 2.50
C GLU A 58 2.54 -4.62 3.27
N LEU A 59 1.82 -5.30 4.17
CA LEU A 59 0.87 -4.67 5.08
C LEU A 59 1.48 -4.65 6.47
N VAL A 60 1.68 -3.45 7.00
CA VAL A 60 2.22 -3.25 8.34
C VAL A 60 1.12 -2.65 9.21
N TYR A 61 0.76 -3.35 10.28
CA TYR A 61 -0.15 -2.85 11.30
C TYR A 61 0.66 -2.30 12.46
N TYR A 62 0.49 -1.01 12.74
CA TYR A 62 1.05 -0.37 13.93
C TYR A 62 0.04 -0.44 15.06
N ARG A 63 0.50 -0.70 16.28
CA ARG A 63 -0.39 -0.88 17.43
C ARG A 63 -1.03 0.43 17.88
N ASP A 64 -0.28 1.52 17.77
CA ASP A 64 -0.71 2.85 18.16
C ASP A 64 -0.11 3.95 17.27
N SER A 65 -0.61 5.17 17.46
CA SER A 65 -0.19 6.34 16.70
C SER A 65 1.28 6.72 16.94
N LYS A 66 1.86 6.39 18.10
CA LYS A 66 3.26 6.73 18.43
C LYS A 66 4.21 5.83 17.65
N GLU A 67 3.91 4.53 17.56
CA GLU A 67 4.67 3.59 16.73
C GLU A 67 4.62 3.98 15.25
N PHE A 68 3.43 4.35 14.75
CA PHE A 68 3.27 4.82 13.38
C PHE A 68 4.08 6.10 13.13
N GLU A 69 3.96 7.10 14.01
CA GLU A 69 4.69 8.36 13.89
C GLU A 69 6.21 8.15 13.86
N LYS A 70 6.72 7.26 14.70
CA LYS A 70 8.15 6.90 14.70
C LYS A 70 8.57 6.30 13.36
N ALA A 71 7.77 5.38 12.81
CA ALA A 71 8.06 4.74 11.53
C ALA A 71 8.06 5.75 10.36
N VAL A 72 7.09 6.68 10.34
CA VAL A 72 7.04 7.75 9.33
C VAL A 72 8.25 8.68 9.46
N ARG A 73 8.63 9.07 10.68
CA ARG A 73 9.81 9.92 10.92
C ARG A 73 11.10 9.26 10.45
N GLU A 74 11.27 7.95 10.66
CA GLU A 74 12.40 7.19 10.15
C GLU A 74 12.40 7.13 8.62
N MET A 75 11.24 6.94 8.01
CA MET A 75 11.07 6.90 6.55
C MET A 75 11.42 8.23 5.88
N VAL A 76 10.97 9.35 6.45
CA VAL A 76 11.27 10.71 5.94
C VAL A 76 12.76 11.04 6.04
N LYS A 77 13.47 10.47 7.02
CA LYS A 77 14.91 10.65 7.19
C LYS A 77 15.75 9.78 6.24
N GLY A 78 15.19 8.71 5.70
CA GLY A 78 15.87 7.84 4.74
C GLY A 78 15.90 8.46 3.33
N GLU A 79 17.02 8.32 2.63
CA GLU A 79 17.15 8.73 1.23
C GLU A 79 16.27 7.83 0.34
N GLY A 80 15.05 8.28 0.07
CA GLY A 80 14.11 7.55 -0.79
C GLY A 80 12.65 7.84 -0.48
N GLY A 81 12.30 9.13 -0.41
CA GLY A 81 11.01 9.69 0.03
C GLY A 81 9.76 9.30 -0.79
N ALA A 82 9.54 8.01 -0.97
CA ALA A 82 8.31 7.46 -1.53
C ALA A 82 7.43 6.96 -0.38
N MET A 83 6.30 7.63 -0.18
CA MET A 83 5.33 7.30 0.86
C MET A 83 4.57 6.01 0.48
N PRO A 84 4.41 5.04 1.39
CA PRO A 84 3.58 3.87 1.15
C PRO A 84 2.10 4.24 1.07
N LEU A 85 1.30 3.31 0.55
CA LEU A 85 -0.15 3.43 0.52
C LEU A 85 -0.71 3.38 1.94
N LEU A 86 -1.52 4.38 2.29
CA LEU A 86 -2.31 4.38 3.52
C LEU A 86 -3.68 3.77 3.23
N LEU A 87 -4.07 2.78 4.02
CA LEU A 87 -5.36 2.11 3.94
C LEU A 87 -6.07 2.23 5.29
N TRP A 88 -7.27 2.82 5.28
CA TRP A 88 -8.17 2.78 6.41
C TRP A 88 -9.15 1.61 6.26
N ILE A 89 -9.33 0.85 7.33
CA ILE A 89 -10.31 -0.24 7.39
C ILE A 89 -11.38 0.21 8.40
N PHE A 90 -12.61 0.37 7.92
CA PHE A 90 -13.75 0.73 8.74
C PHE A 90 -14.68 -0.48 8.87
N LYS A 91 -15.29 -0.64 10.04
CA LYS A 91 -16.41 -1.56 10.23
C LYS A 91 -17.69 -0.83 9.83
N GLU A 92 -18.40 -1.35 8.84
CA GLU A 92 -19.76 -0.89 8.50
C GLU A 92 -20.75 -1.50 9.51
N GLU A 93 -21.70 -0.70 10.00
CA GLU A 93 -22.85 -1.15 10.82
C GLU A 93 -23.98 -1.72 9.96
#